data_AF-S3CY23-F1
#
_entry.id   AF-S3CY23-F1
#
_cell.length_a   1.000
_cell.length_b   1.000
_cell.length_c   1.000
_cell.angle_alpha   90.00
_cell.angle_beta   90.00
_cell.angle_gamma   90.00
#
_symmetry.space_group_name_H-M   'P 1'
#
loop_
_entity.id
_entity.type
_entity.pdbx_description
1 polymer ?
#
loop_
_entity_poly.entity_id
_entity_poly.type
_entity_poly.pdbx_seq_one_letter_code
_entity_poly.pdbx_strand_id
1 'polypeptide(L)'
;MEGTILEVLTQENPVLRLQSQKSGRLTQNPNYIDLAPREVSMSAWDDFNYDNIIAALGNILDHGPVESRVKEDVGGSQLDIEDEDDIDRISDHWFYEVTNKPLKFGSLQLLQQLGMEEVNVSFRLKGAKLKDPVNDNKLLPDWVVYQHSEPNKTNIVVGDSKCSTKWCSDRNKNIPKIEVQWMWPMRQIGSYCKFGGTRYSFIVTPEEIVVARFYLDHSMNDADRAEYKSIPWGAASPTALTMNLAIWALAMFALNEGHRPIRSREETLPLNVWWKDVAADGSLTYEHHLTGRTLKKLPKGGEARKRPTHIPDVVPENEREPPVRSTRAATLKRKKG
;
A
#
# COMPACT_ATOMS: atom_id res chain seq x y z
N MET A 1 -14.83 -20.37 -4.60
CA MET A 1 -14.02 -21.03 -3.55
C MET A 1 -14.50 -20.57 -2.17
N GLU A 2 -14.39 -21.43 -1.17
CA GLU A 2 -14.64 -21.12 0.25
C GLU A 2 -13.45 -21.61 1.07
N GLY A 3 -12.98 -20.81 2.02
CA GLY A 3 -11.81 -21.14 2.85
C GLY A 3 -11.54 -20.06 3.88
N THR A 4 -10.41 -20.17 4.56
CA THR A 4 -9.86 -19.08 5.39
C THR A 4 -9.56 -17.85 4.54
N ILE A 5 -9.41 -16.69 5.19
CA ILE A 5 -8.93 -15.46 4.55
C ILE A 5 -7.62 -15.73 3.80
N LEU A 6 -6.67 -16.45 4.41
CA LEU A 6 -5.40 -16.77 3.78
C LEU A 6 -5.58 -17.61 2.51
N GLU A 7 -6.38 -18.66 2.58
CA GLU A 7 -6.66 -19.54 1.43
C GLU A 7 -7.33 -18.76 0.30
N VAL A 8 -8.22 -17.81 0.61
CA VAL A 8 -8.85 -16.96 -0.40
C VAL A 8 -7.84 -16.01 -1.05
N LEU A 9 -6.99 -15.36 -0.26
CA LEU A 9 -6.04 -14.37 -0.76
C LEU A 9 -4.83 -15.00 -1.48
N THR A 10 -4.58 -16.30 -1.30
CA THR A 10 -3.43 -17.00 -1.90
C THR A 10 -3.79 -17.78 -3.18
N GLN A 11 -5.02 -17.65 -3.66
CA GLN A 11 -5.50 -18.26 -4.91
C GLN A 11 -4.69 -17.82 -6.13
N GLU A 12 -4.67 -18.68 -7.14
CA GLU A 12 -4.07 -18.39 -8.44
C GLU A 12 -4.81 -17.26 -9.15
N ASN A 13 -4.06 -16.26 -9.63
CA ASN A 13 -4.60 -15.20 -10.48
C ASN A 13 -4.90 -15.71 -11.90
N PRO A 14 -5.81 -15.07 -12.65
CA PRO A 14 -6.13 -15.48 -14.00
C PRO A 14 -4.93 -15.31 -14.94
N VAL A 15 -4.87 -16.16 -15.97
CA VAL A 15 -3.83 -16.09 -17.00
C VAL A 15 -4.11 -14.94 -17.96
N LEU A 16 -3.16 -14.02 -18.08
CA LEU A 16 -3.24 -12.85 -18.95
C LEU A 16 -2.43 -13.05 -20.24
N ARG A 17 -2.92 -12.50 -21.36
CA ARG A 17 -2.21 -12.41 -22.65
C ARG A 17 -1.73 -10.98 -22.86
N LEU A 18 -0.41 -10.82 -23.01
CA LEU A 18 0.24 -9.51 -23.13
C LEU A 18 0.71 -9.18 -24.56
N GLN A 19 0.44 -10.05 -25.53
CA GLN A 19 0.98 -9.96 -26.90
C GLN A 19 0.47 -8.72 -27.66
N SER A 20 -0.75 -8.26 -27.33
CA SER A 20 -1.39 -7.10 -27.93
C SER A 20 -1.14 -5.80 -27.16
N GLN A 21 -0.36 -5.82 -26.08
CA GLN A 21 -0.21 -4.66 -25.21
C GLN A 21 0.50 -3.51 -25.93
N LYS A 22 -0.18 -2.37 -26.00
CA LYS A 22 0.33 -1.18 -26.69
C LYS A 22 1.46 -0.56 -25.86
N SER A 23 2.59 -0.30 -26.51
CA SER A 23 3.61 0.58 -25.92
C SER A 23 3.13 2.03 -25.90
N GLY A 24 3.52 2.79 -24.90
CA GLY A 24 3.11 4.18 -24.76
C GLY A 24 4.04 4.98 -23.87
N ARG A 25 3.76 6.28 -23.75
CA ARG A 25 4.46 7.15 -22.79
C ARG A 25 3.84 7.00 -21.41
N LEU A 26 4.68 7.09 -20.39
CA LEU A 26 4.21 7.23 -19.01
C LEU A 26 3.62 8.61 -18.79
N THR A 27 2.62 8.68 -17.92
CA THR A 27 2.13 9.94 -17.37
C THR A 27 3.27 10.64 -16.64
N GLN A 28 3.51 11.90 -16.99
CA GLN A 28 4.51 12.74 -16.35
C GLN A 28 3.82 14.02 -15.93
N ASN A 29 3.95 14.37 -14.66
CA ASN A 29 3.45 15.63 -14.15
C ASN A 29 4.52 16.26 -13.25
N PRO A 30 5.14 17.38 -13.64
CA PRO A 30 6.17 18.02 -12.84
C PRO A 30 5.66 18.49 -11.46
N ASN A 31 4.34 18.55 -11.26
CA ASN A 31 3.73 18.88 -9.97
C ASN A 31 3.56 17.67 -9.04
N TYR A 32 3.88 16.45 -9.48
CA TYR A 32 3.99 15.33 -8.56
C TYR A 32 5.14 15.56 -7.59
N ILE A 33 5.03 14.93 -6.41
CA ILE A 33 6.05 15.04 -5.38
C ILE A 33 7.42 14.67 -5.93
N ASP A 34 8.43 15.41 -5.49
CA ASP A 34 9.80 15.12 -5.86
C ASP A 34 10.36 14.11 -4.86
N LEU A 35 10.44 12.85 -5.28
CA LEU A 35 11.27 11.88 -4.60
C LEU A 35 12.72 12.32 -4.80
N ALA A 36 13.48 12.43 -3.70
CA ALA A 36 14.88 12.89 -3.67
C ALA A 36 15.80 12.17 -4.69
N PRO A 37 17.06 12.59 -4.90
CA PRO A 37 17.90 12.08 -5.99
C PRO A 37 17.91 10.54 -6.12
N ARG A 38 17.90 10.09 -7.38
CA ARG A 38 17.47 8.76 -7.86
C ARG A 38 18.11 7.54 -7.17
N GLU A 39 19.27 7.72 -6.56
CA GLU A 39 20.08 6.66 -5.97
C GLU A 39 19.75 6.40 -4.50
N VAL A 40 19.09 7.34 -3.81
CA VAL A 40 18.89 7.28 -2.35
C VAL A 40 17.40 7.36 -1.97
N SER A 41 16.51 7.71 -2.91
CA SER A 41 15.09 7.96 -2.60
C SER A 41 14.19 6.74 -2.54
N MET A 42 14.64 5.60 -3.07
CA MET A 42 13.86 4.37 -3.05
C MET A 42 14.71 3.17 -2.68
N SER A 43 14.26 2.43 -1.69
CA SER A 43 14.89 1.18 -1.24
C SER A 43 13.91 0.00 -1.34
N ALA A 44 14.45 -1.22 -1.29
CA ALA A 44 13.63 -2.41 -1.17
C ALA A 44 12.91 -2.42 0.18
N TRP A 45 11.65 -2.84 0.20
CA TRP A 45 10.87 -3.03 1.41
C TRP A 45 11.01 -4.47 1.90
N ASP A 46 12.19 -4.80 2.44
CA ASP A 46 12.58 -6.20 2.72
C ASP A 46 11.74 -6.86 3.82
N ASP A 47 11.26 -6.08 4.79
CA ASP A 47 10.37 -6.54 5.85
C ASP A 47 8.91 -6.71 5.40
N PHE A 48 8.53 -6.26 4.19
CA PHE A 48 7.26 -6.60 3.56
C PHE A 48 7.35 -7.96 2.86
N ASN A 49 7.20 -9.02 3.65
CA ASN A 49 7.29 -10.41 3.19
C ASN A 49 6.23 -11.28 3.86
N TYR A 50 6.07 -12.49 3.31
CA TYR A 50 5.07 -13.46 3.77
C TYR A 50 5.21 -13.76 5.28
N ASP A 51 6.40 -14.11 5.74
CA ASP A 51 6.64 -14.51 7.14
C ASP A 51 6.25 -13.41 8.13
N ASN A 52 6.61 -12.15 7.85
CA ASN A 52 6.27 -11.02 8.69
C ASN A 52 4.75 -10.72 8.68
N ILE A 53 4.10 -10.86 7.52
CA ILE A 53 2.64 -10.70 7.41
C ILE A 53 1.91 -11.79 8.20
N ILE A 54 2.32 -13.05 8.08
CA ILE A 54 1.74 -14.15 8.88
C ILE A 54 2.04 -13.96 10.37
N ALA A 55 3.23 -13.49 10.73
CA ALA A 55 3.54 -13.18 12.12
C ALA A 55 2.63 -12.08 12.67
N ALA A 56 2.38 -11.01 11.92
CA ALA A 56 1.58 -9.87 12.36
C ALA A 56 0.07 -10.10 12.34
N LEU A 57 -0.45 -10.81 11.32
CA LEU A 57 -1.87 -10.91 10.98
C LEU A 57 -2.38 -12.36 10.90
N GLY A 58 -1.54 -13.38 11.11
CA GLY A 58 -1.88 -14.80 10.98
C GLY A 58 -3.13 -15.20 11.78
N ASN A 59 -3.28 -14.69 13.00
CA ASN A 59 -4.48 -14.97 13.80
C ASN A 59 -5.77 -14.49 13.13
N ILE A 60 -5.73 -13.45 12.29
CA ILE A 60 -6.86 -12.95 11.51
C ILE A 60 -6.98 -13.73 10.20
N LEU A 61 -5.86 -13.97 9.53
CA LEU A 61 -5.76 -14.69 8.26
C LEU A 61 -6.28 -16.14 8.34
N ASP A 62 -6.15 -16.79 9.50
CA ASP A 62 -6.62 -18.15 9.76
C ASP A 62 -8.14 -18.24 9.96
N HIS A 63 -8.86 -17.11 9.99
CA HIS A 63 -10.32 -17.12 10.14
C HIS A 63 -11.04 -17.44 8.83
N GLY A 64 -12.17 -18.13 8.96
CA GLY A 64 -13.08 -18.45 7.88
C GLY A 64 -14.33 -19.18 8.41
N PRO A 65 -15.21 -19.64 7.51
CA PRO A 65 -15.06 -19.53 6.06
C PRO A 65 -15.38 -18.13 5.51
N VAL A 66 -14.66 -17.73 4.47
CA VAL A 66 -14.97 -16.60 3.60
C VAL A 66 -15.19 -17.13 2.18
N GLU A 67 -16.37 -16.86 1.64
CA GLU A 67 -16.70 -17.24 0.26
C GLU A 67 -16.13 -16.23 -0.74
N SER A 68 -15.37 -16.69 -1.73
CA SER A 68 -15.05 -15.93 -2.93
C SER A 68 -15.78 -16.50 -4.14
N ARG A 69 -16.49 -15.64 -4.89
CA ARG A 69 -17.28 -16.06 -6.07
C ARG A 69 -16.48 -15.98 -7.36
N VAL A 70 -15.15 -15.93 -7.26
CA VAL A 70 -14.30 -16.18 -8.42
C VAL A 70 -14.73 -17.51 -9.03
N LYS A 71 -15.32 -17.43 -10.22
CA LYS A 71 -15.51 -18.60 -11.06
C LYS A 71 -14.11 -18.97 -11.54
N GLU A 72 -13.71 -20.21 -11.32
CA GLU A 72 -12.54 -20.82 -11.98
C GLU A 72 -12.56 -20.57 -13.50
N ASP A 73 -13.76 -20.33 -14.02
CA ASP A 73 -14.06 -20.08 -15.40
C ASP A 73 -14.70 -18.68 -15.58
N VAL A 74 -13.89 -17.62 -15.52
CA VAL A 74 -14.15 -16.45 -16.37
C VAL A 74 -13.80 -16.87 -17.81
N GLY A 75 -14.59 -17.83 -18.29
CA GLY A 75 -14.61 -18.55 -19.56
C GLY A 75 -13.28 -18.78 -20.26
N GLY A 76 -12.59 -19.91 -20.03
CA GLY A 76 -11.56 -20.62 -20.82
C GLY A 76 -10.74 -19.88 -21.90
N SER A 77 -10.62 -18.57 -21.81
CA SER A 77 -10.09 -17.66 -22.80
C SER A 77 -9.17 -16.73 -22.06
N GLN A 78 -7.89 -16.87 -22.39
CA GLN A 78 -6.84 -16.03 -21.85
C GLN A 78 -7.20 -14.57 -22.15
N LEU A 79 -7.17 -13.72 -21.12
CA LEU A 79 -7.64 -12.34 -21.24
C LEU A 79 -6.58 -11.49 -21.93
N ASP A 80 -6.87 -11.00 -23.12
CA ASP A 80 -6.00 -10.10 -23.86
C ASP A 80 -5.97 -8.72 -23.17
N ILE A 81 -4.75 -8.23 -22.89
CA ILE A 81 -4.51 -6.91 -22.27
C ILE A 81 -3.91 -5.99 -23.32
N GLU A 82 -4.71 -5.05 -23.83
CA GLU A 82 -4.20 -4.05 -24.79
C GLU A 82 -3.71 -2.78 -24.11
N ASP A 83 -4.40 -2.34 -23.06
CA ASP A 83 -4.16 -1.07 -22.40
C ASP A 83 -4.48 -1.08 -20.88
N GLU A 84 -4.49 0.11 -20.25
CA GLU A 84 -4.75 0.28 -18.82
C GLU A 84 -6.22 0.03 -18.44
N ASP A 85 -7.17 0.27 -19.34
CA ASP A 85 -8.60 0.05 -19.05
C ASP A 85 -8.92 -1.46 -18.99
N ASP A 86 -8.22 -2.29 -19.77
CA ASP A 86 -8.30 -3.76 -19.65
C ASP A 86 -7.80 -4.26 -18.29
N ILE A 87 -6.68 -3.70 -17.81
CA ILE A 87 -6.13 -4.01 -16.49
C ILE A 87 -7.13 -3.63 -15.41
N ASP A 88 -7.68 -2.42 -15.48
CA ASP A 88 -8.68 -1.91 -14.56
C ASP A 88 -9.90 -2.84 -14.49
N ARG A 89 -10.45 -3.24 -15.63
CA ARG A 89 -11.65 -4.09 -15.70
C ARG A 89 -11.43 -5.47 -15.10
N ILE A 90 -10.31 -6.12 -15.43
CA ILE A 90 -10.00 -7.48 -14.96
C ILE A 90 -9.65 -7.46 -13.49
N SER A 91 -8.82 -6.50 -13.09
CA SER A 91 -8.43 -6.31 -11.70
C SER A 91 -9.62 -5.91 -10.83
N ASP A 92 -10.59 -5.14 -11.34
CA ASP A 92 -11.74 -4.70 -10.53
C ASP A 92 -12.63 -5.89 -10.23
N HIS A 93 -12.95 -6.70 -11.25
CA HIS A 93 -13.71 -7.92 -11.02
C HIS A 93 -12.97 -8.89 -10.10
N TRP A 94 -11.70 -9.15 -10.37
CA TRP A 94 -10.90 -10.12 -9.61
C TRP A 94 -10.66 -9.67 -8.17
N PHE A 95 -10.10 -8.48 -7.97
CA PHE A 95 -9.84 -7.95 -6.63
C PHE A 95 -11.11 -7.68 -5.86
N TYR A 96 -12.23 -7.36 -6.53
CA TYR A 96 -13.50 -7.25 -5.83
C TYR A 96 -13.89 -8.58 -5.19
N GLU A 97 -13.86 -9.67 -5.97
CA GLU A 97 -14.28 -10.99 -5.51
C GLU A 97 -13.29 -11.66 -4.54
N VAL A 98 -11.99 -11.40 -4.68
CA VAL A 98 -10.94 -12.00 -3.84
C VAL A 98 -10.65 -11.17 -2.60
N THR A 99 -10.66 -9.83 -2.68
CA THR A 99 -10.12 -8.98 -1.61
C THR A 99 -11.19 -8.33 -0.74
N ASN A 100 -12.35 -7.89 -1.29
CA ASN A 100 -13.29 -7.10 -0.49
C ASN A 100 -13.92 -7.87 0.69
N LYS A 101 -14.29 -9.14 0.50
CA LYS A 101 -14.88 -9.93 1.58
C LYS A 101 -13.84 -10.26 2.67
N PRO A 102 -12.64 -10.77 2.35
CA PRO A 102 -11.57 -10.89 3.33
C PRO A 102 -11.21 -9.58 4.02
N LEU A 103 -11.23 -8.45 3.29
CA LEU A 103 -10.94 -7.14 3.85
C LEU A 103 -11.99 -6.73 4.89
N LYS A 104 -13.28 -6.89 4.56
CA LYS A 104 -14.37 -6.57 5.49
C LYS A 104 -14.35 -7.45 6.74
N PHE A 105 -14.11 -8.75 6.58
CA PHE A 105 -14.04 -9.66 7.72
C PHE A 105 -12.80 -9.38 8.58
N GLY A 106 -11.64 -9.27 7.94
CA GLY A 106 -10.37 -9.01 8.61
C GLY A 106 -10.34 -7.67 9.33
N SER A 107 -10.89 -6.61 8.73
CA SER A 107 -10.90 -5.27 9.33
C SER A 107 -11.65 -5.24 10.65
N LEU A 108 -12.78 -5.93 10.75
CA LEU A 108 -13.55 -6.03 12.00
C LEU A 108 -12.71 -6.66 13.12
N GLN A 109 -12.06 -7.80 12.82
CA GLN A 109 -11.19 -8.49 13.78
C GLN A 109 -10.01 -7.62 14.22
N LEU A 110 -9.37 -6.92 13.28
CA LEU A 110 -8.24 -6.06 13.60
C LEU A 110 -8.63 -4.84 14.42
N LEU A 111 -9.73 -4.17 14.05
CA LEU A 111 -10.20 -2.99 14.78
C LEU A 111 -10.60 -3.37 16.22
N GLN A 112 -11.27 -4.50 16.40
CA GLN A 112 -11.56 -5.05 17.73
C GLN A 112 -10.27 -5.34 18.52
N GLN A 113 -9.27 -5.97 17.87
CA GLN A 113 -7.97 -6.26 18.50
C GLN A 113 -7.23 -4.98 18.92
N LEU A 114 -7.38 -3.90 18.16
CA LEU A 114 -6.81 -2.59 18.46
C LEU A 114 -7.67 -1.76 19.45
N GLY A 115 -8.86 -2.24 19.84
CA GLY A 115 -9.80 -1.48 20.66
C GLY A 115 -10.37 -0.23 19.96
N MET A 116 -10.43 -0.25 18.63
CA MET A 116 -10.92 0.84 17.78
C MET A 116 -12.38 0.61 17.36
N GLU A 117 -13.06 1.69 16.96
CA GLU A 117 -14.43 1.62 16.45
C GLU A 117 -14.49 0.78 15.16
N GLU A 118 -15.54 -0.04 15.05
CA GLU A 118 -15.79 -0.81 13.84
C GLU A 118 -16.20 0.11 12.69
N VAL A 119 -15.38 0.11 11.63
CA VAL A 119 -15.67 0.81 10.39
C VAL A 119 -15.70 -0.16 9.23
N ASN A 120 -16.64 0.08 8.31
CA ASN A 120 -16.67 -0.68 7.07
C ASN A 120 -15.50 -0.26 6.17
N VAL A 121 -14.90 -1.21 5.46
CA VAL A 121 -13.78 -0.96 4.54
C VAL A 121 -14.16 -1.45 3.16
N SER A 122 -13.74 -0.74 2.13
CA SER A 122 -14.02 -1.15 0.74
C SER A 122 -12.85 -0.85 -0.17
N PHE A 123 -12.59 -1.79 -1.08
CA PHE A 123 -11.63 -1.65 -2.16
C PHE A 123 -12.36 -1.44 -3.49
N ARG A 124 -12.05 -0.37 -4.22
CA ARG A 124 -12.76 0.04 -5.45
C ARG A 124 -11.82 0.62 -6.50
N LEU A 125 -12.14 0.37 -7.76
CA LEU A 125 -11.66 1.13 -8.90
C LEU A 125 -12.30 2.54 -8.92
N LYS A 126 -11.52 3.56 -9.29
CA LYS A 126 -11.89 4.97 -9.54
C LYS A 126 -12.73 5.59 -8.40
N GLY A 127 -12.39 5.25 -7.16
CA GLY A 127 -13.18 5.62 -5.97
C GLY A 127 -12.76 6.92 -5.26
N ALA A 128 -11.61 7.50 -5.61
CA ALA A 128 -11.05 8.67 -4.94
C ALA A 128 -10.87 9.87 -5.88
N LYS A 129 -11.11 11.07 -5.36
CA LYS A 129 -10.78 12.34 -6.00
C LYS A 129 -9.98 13.16 -5.01
N LEU A 130 -8.68 13.24 -5.24
CA LEU A 130 -7.76 13.98 -4.41
C LEU A 130 -7.51 15.35 -5.01
N LYS A 131 -7.20 16.31 -4.15
CA LYS A 131 -6.89 17.68 -4.54
C LYS A 131 -5.52 18.05 -4.00
N ASP A 132 -4.64 18.47 -4.89
CA ASP A 132 -3.42 19.17 -4.50
C ASP A 132 -3.80 20.62 -4.13
N PRO A 133 -3.72 21.02 -2.85
CA PRO A 133 -4.11 22.36 -2.42
C PRO A 133 -3.14 23.45 -2.92
N VAL A 134 -1.93 23.08 -3.34
CA VAL A 134 -0.90 24.03 -3.80
C VAL A 134 -1.12 24.37 -5.27
N ASN A 135 -1.34 23.35 -6.10
CA ASN A 135 -1.42 23.52 -7.56
C ASN A 135 -2.85 23.47 -8.11
N ASP A 136 -3.87 23.29 -7.25
CA ASP A 136 -5.28 23.08 -7.63
C ASP A 136 -5.49 21.90 -8.61
N ASN A 137 -4.52 21.00 -8.66
CA ASN A 137 -4.54 19.84 -9.54
C ASN A 137 -5.45 18.75 -8.94
N LYS A 138 -6.30 18.18 -9.79
CA LYS A 138 -7.04 16.97 -9.46
C LYS A 138 -6.13 15.77 -9.65
N LEU A 139 -6.07 14.93 -8.62
CA LEU A 139 -5.36 13.67 -8.62
C LEU A 139 -6.40 12.56 -8.52
N LEU A 140 -6.33 11.61 -9.46
CA LEU A 140 -7.33 10.57 -9.64
C LEU A 140 -6.62 9.21 -9.56
N PRO A 141 -6.45 8.65 -8.35
CA PRO A 141 -5.99 7.27 -8.21
C PRO A 141 -6.94 6.32 -8.94
N ASP A 142 -6.38 5.36 -9.69
CA ASP A 142 -7.17 4.30 -10.30
C ASP A 142 -7.78 3.41 -9.23
N TRP A 143 -7.09 3.23 -8.11
CA TRP A 143 -7.50 2.34 -7.03
C TRP A 143 -7.56 3.05 -5.69
N VAL A 144 -8.54 2.67 -4.87
CA VAL A 144 -8.61 3.11 -3.48
C VAL A 144 -9.18 2.05 -2.57
N VAL A 145 -8.53 1.88 -1.42
CA VAL A 145 -9.13 1.30 -0.23
C VAL A 145 -9.52 2.44 0.70
N TYR A 146 -10.77 2.48 1.15
CA TYR A 146 -11.24 3.51 2.05
C TYR A 146 -12.06 2.93 3.21
N GLN A 147 -12.01 3.62 4.34
CA GLN A 147 -12.93 3.44 5.47
C GLN A 147 -14.19 4.27 5.23
N HIS A 148 -15.35 3.71 5.57
CA HIS A 148 -16.62 4.41 5.60
C HIS A 148 -16.80 5.04 7.00
N SER A 149 -16.16 6.17 7.21
CA SER A 149 -16.45 7.08 8.31
C SER A 149 -17.53 8.06 7.86
N GLU A 150 -18.61 8.22 8.62
CA GLU A 150 -19.58 9.29 8.36
C GLU A 150 -19.00 10.62 8.89
N PRO A 151 -19.07 11.75 8.17
CA PRO A 151 -19.71 11.98 6.86
C PRO A 151 -18.79 11.79 5.64
N ASN A 152 -17.51 11.45 5.83
CA ASN A 152 -16.48 11.45 4.78
C ASN A 152 -15.71 10.13 4.70
N LYS A 153 -15.54 9.60 3.50
CA LYS A 153 -14.66 8.45 3.26
C LYS A 153 -13.21 8.82 3.52
N THR A 154 -12.52 8.05 4.35
CA THR A 154 -11.07 8.20 4.59
C THR A 154 -10.29 7.22 3.71
N ASN A 155 -9.41 7.73 2.85
CA ASN A 155 -8.54 6.89 2.02
C ASN A 155 -7.43 6.27 2.89
N ILE A 156 -7.32 4.95 2.88
CA ILE A 156 -6.30 4.24 3.68
C ILE A 156 -5.22 3.62 2.80
N VAL A 157 -5.53 3.26 1.56
CA VAL A 157 -4.55 2.86 0.53
C VAL A 157 -5.01 3.43 -0.81
N VAL A 158 -4.08 3.91 -1.61
CA VAL A 158 -4.34 4.43 -2.96
C VAL A 158 -3.48 3.66 -3.95
N GLY A 159 -3.88 3.55 -5.22
CA GLY A 159 -3.08 2.83 -6.20
C GLY A 159 -3.32 3.29 -7.63
N ASP A 160 -2.52 2.75 -8.54
CA ASP A 160 -2.48 3.14 -9.95
C ASP A 160 -2.27 1.90 -10.83
N SER A 161 -2.81 1.92 -12.04
CA SER A 161 -2.64 0.86 -13.04
C SER A 161 -1.58 1.27 -14.07
N LYS A 162 -0.73 0.33 -14.48
CA LYS A 162 0.25 0.54 -15.56
C LYS A 162 0.38 -0.69 -16.45
N CYS A 163 0.51 -0.45 -17.75
CA CYS A 163 0.91 -1.48 -18.70
C CYS A 163 2.37 -1.91 -18.47
N SER A 164 2.65 -3.22 -18.48
CA SER A 164 4.00 -3.78 -18.35
C SER A 164 4.95 -3.31 -19.46
N THR A 165 4.45 -3.05 -20.66
CA THR A 165 5.22 -2.46 -21.77
C THR A 165 5.60 -0.99 -21.54
N LYS A 166 4.95 -0.30 -20.59
CA LYS A 166 5.25 1.10 -20.24
C LYS A 166 6.11 1.20 -18.99
N TRP A 167 5.92 0.30 -18.02
CA TRP A 167 6.64 0.31 -16.75
C TRP A 167 6.63 -1.05 -16.06
N CYS A 168 7.74 -1.39 -15.42
CA CYS A 168 7.89 -2.47 -14.46
C CYS A 168 8.89 -2.05 -13.38
N SER A 169 8.92 -2.72 -12.23
CA SER A 169 9.86 -2.46 -11.16
C SER A 169 11.31 -2.83 -11.51
N ASP A 170 11.51 -3.81 -12.40
CA ASP A 170 12.84 -4.19 -12.85
C ASP A 170 13.43 -3.13 -13.79
N ARG A 171 14.39 -2.37 -13.27
CA ARG A 171 15.08 -1.31 -14.01
C ARG A 171 15.92 -1.82 -15.16
N ASN A 172 16.34 -3.08 -15.11
CA ASN A 172 17.18 -3.69 -16.14
C ASN A 172 16.35 -4.24 -17.31
N LYS A 173 15.02 -4.23 -17.20
CA LYS A 173 14.15 -4.64 -18.30
C LYS A 173 14.25 -3.62 -19.43
N ASN A 174 14.41 -4.11 -20.66
CA ASN A 174 14.53 -3.30 -21.87
C ASN A 174 13.19 -2.64 -22.25
N ILE A 175 12.76 -1.65 -21.47
CA ILE A 175 11.62 -0.79 -21.76
C ILE A 175 12.16 0.54 -22.29
N PRO A 176 11.72 1.01 -23.48
CA PRO A 176 12.21 2.26 -24.05
C PRO A 176 12.06 3.45 -23.08
N LYS A 177 13.18 4.13 -22.78
CA LYS A 177 13.25 5.33 -21.92
C LYS A 177 12.98 5.10 -20.42
N ILE A 178 12.99 3.86 -19.94
CA ILE A 178 12.77 3.52 -18.53
C ILE A 178 13.77 4.22 -17.60
N GLU A 179 15.07 4.27 -17.93
CA GLU A 179 16.11 4.87 -17.08
C GLU A 179 15.86 6.35 -16.71
N VAL A 180 15.18 7.11 -17.59
CA VAL A 180 14.88 8.53 -17.34
C VAL A 180 13.53 8.71 -16.65
N GLN A 181 12.62 7.72 -16.75
CA GLN A 181 11.19 7.89 -16.46
C GLN A 181 10.62 6.89 -15.45
N TRP A 182 11.41 5.91 -15.01
CA TRP A 182 11.00 4.84 -14.10
C TRP A 182 10.42 5.35 -12.77
N MET A 183 10.88 6.52 -12.31
CA MET A 183 10.39 7.14 -11.08
C MET A 183 9.01 7.78 -11.21
N TRP A 184 8.52 8.05 -12.42
CA TRP A 184 7.28 8.82 -12.58
C TRP A 184 6.06 8.15 -11.94
N PRO A 185 5.83 6.83 -12.13
CA PRO A 185 4.77 6.14 -11.40
C PRO A 185 4.93 6.20 -9.88
N MET A 186 6.17 6.09 -9.36
CA MET A 186 6.44 6.21 -7.92
C MET A 186 6.12 7.62 -7.38
N ARG A 187 6.44 8.67 -8.15
CA ARG A 187 6.07 10.06 -7.81
C ARG A 187 4.57 10.28 -7.86
N GLN A 188 3.90 9.67 -8.84
CA GLN A 188 2.44 9.74 -8.99
C GLN A 188 1.75 9.14 -7.76
N ILE A 189 2.07 7.90 -7.41
CA ILE A 189 1.47 7.26 -6.23
C ILE A 189 1.88 7.92 -4.91
N GLY A 190 3.11 8.44 -4.81
CA GLY A 190 3.55 9.19 -3.64
C GLY A 190 2.76 10.51 -3.48
N SER A 191 2.38 11.14 -4.59
CA SER A 191 1.49 12.31 -4.56
C SER A 191 0.10 11.91 -4.06
N TYR A 192 -0.44 10.78 -4.52
CA TYR A 192 -1.70 10.26 -4.00
C TYR A 192 -1.64 9.99 -2.50
N CYS A 193 -0.55 9.40 -2.02
CA CYS A 193 -0.31 9.19 -0.59
C CYS A 193 -0.32 10.52 0.18
N LYS A 194 0.49 11.48 -0.25
CA LYS A 194 0.65 12.79 0.41
C LYS A 194 -0.67 13.54 0.53
N PHE A 195 -1.44 13.62 -0.56
CA PHE A 195 -2.71 14.36 -0.57
C PHE A 195 -3.90 13.51 -0.11
N GLY A 196 -3.76 12.19 -0.08
CA GLY A 196 -4.75 11.24 0.42
C GLY A 196 -4.63 10.94 1.91
N GLY A 197 -3.59 11.44 2.59
CA GLY A 197 -3.40 11.25 4.03
C GLY A 197 -3.01 9.83 4.44
N THR A 198 -2.42 9.06 3.52
CA THR A 198 -1.92 7.70 3.76
C THR A 198 -0.48 7.55 3.27
N ARG A 199 0.29 6.67 3.91
CA ARG A 199 1.64 6.31 3.44
C ARG A 199 1.67 5.12 2.50
N TYR A 200 0.59 4.36 2.38
CA TYR A 200 0.58 3.09 1.67
C TYR A 200 -0.01 3.23 0.28
N SER A 201 0.67 2.62 -0.69
CA SER A 201 0.19 2.57 -2.06
C SER A 201 0.66 1.32 -2.80
N PHE A 202 0.16 1.13 -4.01
CA PHE A 202 0.63 0.11 -4.92
C PHE A 202 0.47 0.54 -6.39
N ILE A 203 1.24 -0.09 -7.27
CA ILE A 203 1.05 -0.06 -8.72
C ILE A 203 0.74 -1.47 -9.18
N VAL A 204 -0.37 -1.65 -9.89
CA VAL A 204 -0.71 -2.93 -10.52
C VAL A 204 -0.31 -2.92 -11.99
N THR A 205 0.33 -4.00 -12.43
CA THR A 205 0.62 -4.28 -13.83
C THR A 205 0.22 -5.74 -14.14
N PRO A 206 0.12 -6.13 -15.42
CA PRO A 206 -0.15 -7.53 -15.78
C PRO A 206 0.94 -8.52 -15.38
N GLU A 207 2.15 -8.06 -15.02
CA GLU A 207 3.26 -8.92 -14.65
C GLU A 207 3.56 -8.93 -13.15
N GLU A 208 3.11 -7.91 -12.41
CA GLU A 208 3.43 -7.72 -11.00
C GLU A 208 2.52 -6.71 -10.31
N ILE A 209 2.46 -6.78 -8.98
CA ILE A 209 2.12 -5.64 -8.14
C ILE A 209 3.36 -5.12 -7.46
N VAL A 210 3.46 -3.79 -7.38
CA VAL A 210 4.52 -3.11 -6.65
C VAL A 210 3.88 -2.38 -5.48
N VAL A 211 3.98 -2.93 -4.29
CA VAL A 211 3.52 -2.26 -3.06
C VAL A 211 4.58 -1.28 -2.57
N ALA A 212 4.14 -0.17 -1.99
CA ALA A 212 5.03 0.88 -1.51
C ALA A 212 4.56 1.50 -0.19
N ARG A 213 5.52 1.94 0.63
CA ARG A 213 5.30 2.87 1.74
C ARG A 213 6.15 4.13 1.58
N PHE A 214 5.59 5.27 1.96
CA PHE A 214 6.26 6.58 1.90
C PHE A 214 6.57 7.13 3.29
N TYR A 215 7.69 7.83 3.42
CA TYR A 215 8.12 8.45 4.67
C TYR A 215 8.95 9.72 4.39
N LEU A 216 9.06 10.57 5.42
CA LEU A 216 9.89 11.76 5.41
C LEU A 216 11.27 11.45 5.97
N ASP A 217 12.30 11.93 5.30
CA ASP A 217 13.69 11.82 5.74
C ASP A 217 14.20 13.19 6.22
N HIS A 218 14.07 13.44 7.53
CA HIS A 218 14.50 14.68 8.17
C HIS A 218 16.01 14.93 8.02
N SER A 219 16.82 13.88 7.90
CA SER A 219 18.26 14.01 7.66
C SER A 219 18.58 14.65 6.30
N MET A 220 17.58 14.71 5.41
CA MET A 220 17.68 15.17 4.03
C MET A 220 16.65 16.26 3.72
N ASN A 221 16.41 17.17 4.68
CA ASN A 221 15.52 18.33 4.52
C ASN A 221 14.08 17.90 4.14
N ASP A 222 13.54 16.94 4.89
CA ASP A 222 12.18 16.40 4.77
C ASP A 222 11.87 15.85 3.37
N ALA A 223 12.88 15.25 2.74
CA ALA A 223 12.73 14.62 1.44
C ALA A 223 11.72 13.46 1.52
N ASP A 224 10.78 13.43 0.57
CA ASP A 224 9.89 12.29 0.38
C ASP A 224 10.72 11.09 -0.12
N ARG A 225 10.62 9.96 0.61
CA ARG A 225 11.28 8.67 0.29
C ARG A 225 10.23 7.57 0.16
N ALA A 226 10.61 6.47 -0.49
CA ALA A 226 9.77 5.30 -0.63
C ALA A 226 10.53 3.99 -0.37
N GLU A 227 9.84 3.03 0.22
CA GLU A 227 10.26 1.62 0.21
C GLU A 227 9.23 0.84 -0.61
N TYR A 228 9.69 -0.08 -1.45
CA TYR A 228 8.80 -0.85 -2.31
C TYR A 228 9.15 -2.33 -2.41
N LYS A 229 8.14 -3.16 -2.66
CA LYS A 229 8.28 -4.59 -2.91
C LYS A 229 7.50 -4.97 -4.16
N SER A 230 8.18 -5.62 -5.11
CA SER A 230 7.54 -6.26 -6.25
C SER A 230 7.10 -7.67 -5.88
N ILE A 231 5.89 -8.04 -6.30
CA ILE A 231 5.31 -9.37 -6.19
C ILE A 231 4.80 -9.77 -7.59
N PRO A 232 5.32 -10.86 -8.19
CA PRO A 232 4.89 -11.31 -9.52
C PRO A 232 3.40 -11.64 -9.60
N TRP A 233 2.78 -11.41 -10.77
CA TRP A 233 1.37 -11.71 -11.02
C TRP A 233 1.03 -13.18 -10.80
N GLY A 234 1.91 -14.06 -11.28
CA GLY A 234 1.78 -15.51 -11.12
C GLY A 234 2.16 -16.04 -9.73
N ALA A 235 2.46 -15.17 -8.76
CA ALA A 235 2.76 -15.61 -7.40
C ALA A 235 1.48 -16.15 -6.74
N ALA A 236 1.39 -17.48 -6.65
CA ALA A 236 0.32 -18.20 -5.98
C ALA A 236 0.93 -19.36 -5.19
N SER A 237 0.70 -19.36 -3.88
CA SER A 237 1.04 -20.46 -2.98
C SER A 237 0.51 -20.14 -1.58
N PRO A 238 0.06 -21.15 -0.82
CA PRO A 238 -0.31 -20.98 0.59
C PRO A 238 0.81 -20.41 1.46
N THR A 239 2.07 -20.49 1.01
CA THR A 239 3.24 -20.03 1.76
C THR A 239 4.03 -18.94 1.04
N ALA A 240 3.42 -18.25 0.07
CA ALA A 240 4.04 -17.15 -0.65
C ALA A 240 3.25 -15.86 -0.49
N LEU A 241 3.96 -14.73 -0.58
CA LEU A 241 3.30 -13.44 -0.68
C LEU A 241 2.70 -13.29 -2.08
N THR A 242 1.37 -13.37 -2.18
CA THR A 242 0.61 -13.14 -3.42
C THR A 242 0.20 -11.68 -3.55
N MET A 243 -0.27 -11.28 -4.74
CA MET A 243 -0.75 -9.91 -4.96
C MET A 243 -1.92 -9.55 -4.04
N ASN A 244 -2.92 -10.44 -3.93
CA ASN A 244 -4.13 -10.17 -3.15
C ASN A 244 -3.80 -10.09 -1.66
N LEU A 245 -2.93 -10.99 -1.16
CA LEU A 245 -2.42 -10.94 0.21
C LEU A 245 -1.66 -9.64 0.48
N ALA A 246 -0.85 -9.16 -0.47
CA ALA A 246 -0.11 -7.91 -0.34
C ALA A 246 -1.04 -6.68 -0.24
N ILE A 247 -2.04 -6.55 -1.14
CA ILE A 247 -3.03 -5.46 -1.08
C ILE A 247 -3.82 -5.51 0.22
N TRP A 248 -4.30 -6.70 0.59
CA TRP A 248 -5.04 -6.89 1.84
C TRP A 248 -4.18 -6.48 3.05
N ALA A 249 -2.94 -6.95 3.13
CA ALA A 249 -2.04 -6.63 4.24
C ALA A 249 -1.74 -5.12 4.34
N LEU A 250 -1.51 -4.43 3.21
CA LEU A 250 -1.37 -2.96 3.20
C LEU A 250 -2.59 -2.29 3.82
N ALA A 251 -3.79 -2.68 3.41
CA ALA A 251 -5.02 -2.12 3.93
C ALA A 251 -5.17 -2.39 5.42
N MET A 252 -4.87 -3.60 5.88
CA MET A 252 -4.91 -3.96 7.30
C MET A 252 -3.95 -3.12 8.13
N PHE A 253 -2.69 -2.95 7.69
CA PHE A 253 -1.74 -2.07 8.39
C PHE A 253 -2.20 -0.61 8.40
N ALA A 254 -2.86 -0.15 7.33
CA ALA A 254 -3.39 1.20 7.22
C ALA A 254 -4.61 1.49 8.10
N LEU A 255 -5.24 0.46 8.70
CA LEU A 255 -6.35 0.66 9.65
C LEU A 255 -5.86 1.22 10.99
N ASN A 256 -4.57 1.02 11.32
CA ASN A 256 -3.99 1.66 12.49
C ASN A 256 -3.73 3.14 12.18
N GLU A 257 -4.63 4.00 12.65
CA GLU A 257 -4.62 5.43 12.32
C GLU A 257 -3.38 6.19 12.79
N GLY A 258 -2.71 5.72 13.84
CA GLY A 258 -1.46 6.32 14.32
C GLY A 258 -0.32 6.13 13.32
N HIS A 259 -0.37 5.03 12.55
CA HIS A 259 0.64 4.64 11.58
C HIS A 259 0.24 4.90 10.12
N ARG A 260 -1.03 5.25 9.84
CA ARG A 260 -1.51 5.51 8.48
C ARG A 260 -0.85 6.72 7.79
N PRO A 261 -0.74 7.92 8.40
CA PRO A 261 -0.19 9.11 7.73
C PRO A 261 1.27 8.93 7.35
N ILE A 262 1.77 9.68 6.36
CA ILE A 262 3.23 9.79 6.13
C ILE A 262 3.87 10.40 7.37
N ARG A 263 4.93 9.77 7.87
CA ARG A 263 5.69 10.18 9.06
C ARG A 263 7.18 10.15 8.78
N SER A 264 7.99 10.56 9.77
CA SER A 264 9.43 10.45 9.65
C SER A 264 9.90 9.00 9.50
N ARG A 265 11.16 8.82 9.11
CA ARG A 265 11.81 7.49 9.08
C ARG A 265 11.82 6.83 10.46
N GLU A 266 12.04 7.60 11.52
CA GLU A 266 12.09 7.12 12.91
C GLU A 266 10.73 6.63 13.40
N GLU A 267 9.66 7.27 12.94
CA GLU A 267 8.26 6.90 13.22
C GLU A 267 7.71 5.83 12.25
N THR A 268 8.46 5.51 11.19
CA THR A 268 8.12 4.49 10.20
C THR A 268 8.89 3.21 10.51
N LEU A 269 8.44 2.52 11.56
CA LEU A 269 9.09 1.32 12.05
C LEU A 269 8.99 0.15 11.04
N PRO A 270 9.98 -0.75 11.01
CA PRO A 270 9.88 -2.00 10.28
C PRO A 270 8.68 -2.85 10.73
N LEU A 271 8.01 -3.52 9.80
CA LEU A 271 6.87 -4.42 10.01
C LEU A 271 7.19 -5.58 10.95
N ASN A 272 8.44 -5.97 11.10
CA ASN A 272 8.83 -7.03 12.01
C ASN A 272 9.10 -6.53 13.44
N VAL A 273 8.74 -5.30 13.82
CA VAL A 273 8.92 -4.78 15.18
C VAL A 273 7.83 -5.25 16.14
N TRP A 274 8.25 -5.71 17.32
CA TRP A 274 7.41 -6.17 18.43
C TRP A 274 7.81 -5.48 19.73
N TRP A 275 6.84 -4.94 20.45
CA TRP A 275 7.00 -4.42 21.80
C TRP A 275 7.17 -5.56 22.78
N LYS A 276 8.30 -5.56 23.48
CA LYS A 276 8.61 -6.52 24.53
C LYS A 276 8.10 -5.99 25.86
N ASP A 277 7.14 -6.69 26.44
CA ASP A 277 6.54 -6.37 27.74
C ASP A 277 6.70 -7.54 28.72
N VAL A 278 6.44 -7.25 30.01
CA VAL A 278 6.41 -8.23 31.10
C VAL A 278 4.97 -8.29 31.61
N ALA A 279 4.33 -9.45 31.50
CA ALA A 279 3.00 -9.68 32.02
C ALA A 279 2.98 -9.71 33.56
N ALA A 280 1.79 -9.65 34.15
CA ALA A 280 1.60 -9.64 35.61
C ALA A 280 2.17 -10.87 36.33
N ASP A 281 2.26 -12.00 35.63
CA ASP A 281 2.85 -13.25 36.13
C ASP A 281 4.39 -13.32 35.95
N GLY A 282 5.01 -12.23 35.47
CA GLY A 282 6.44 -12.15 35.20
C GLY A 282 6.87 -12.76 33.85
N SER A 283 5.94 -13.31 33.07
CA SER A 283 6.24 -13.86 31.75
C SER A 283 6.47 -12.76 30.71
N LEU A 284 7.31 -13.04 29.71
CA LEU A 284 7.54 -12.11 28.60
C LEU A 284 6.43 -12.22 27.56
N THR A 285 5.94 -11.07 27.10
CA THR A 285 5.01 -10.96 25.99
C THR A 285 5.58 -10.06 24.89
N TYR A 286 5.14 -10.30 23.67
CA TYR A 286 5.54 -9.57 22.49
C TYR A 286 4.29 -9.10 21.76
N GLU A 287 4.07 -7.79 21.70
CA GLU A 287 2.94 -7.18 20.99
C GLU A 287 3.40 -6.55 19.68
N HIS A 288 2.76 -6.90 18.57
CA HIS A 288 3.10 -6.33 17.27
C HIS A 288 2.65 -4.87 17.17
N HIS A 289 3.57 -3.98 16.79
CA HIS A 289 3.35 -2.53 16.90
C HIS A 289 2.21 -1.97 16.03
N LEU A 290 1.91 -2.58 14.87
CA LEU A 290 0.82 -2.10 14.00
C LEU A 290 -0.50 -2.78 14.29
N THR A 291 -0.49 -4.03 14.72
CA THR A 291 -1.71 -4.84 14.79
C THR A 291 -2.19 -5.07 16.22
N GLY A 292 -1.36 -4.87 17.23
CA GLY A 292 -1.69 -5.21 18.63
C GLY A 292 -1.71 -6.72 18.90
N ARG A 293 -1.27 -7.55 17.94
CA ARG A 293 -1.22 -9.01 18.15
C ARG A 293 -0.20 -9.34 19.22
N THR A 294 -0.61 -10.08 20.25
CA THR A 294 0.28 -10.47 21.35
C THR A 294 0.67 -11.95 21.27
N LEU A 295 1.96 -12.23 21.43
CA LEU A 295 2.55 -13.57 21.45
C LEU A 295 3.40 -13.79 22.71
N LYS A 296 3.52 -15.05 23.15
CA LYS A 296 4.41 -15.45 24.26
C LYS A 296 5.87 -15.65 23.84
N LYS A 297 6.13 -15.74 22.53
CA LYS A 297 7.46 -15.90 21.95
C LYS A 297 7.58 -14.96 20.76
N LEU A 298 8.75 -14.36 20.63
CA LEU A 298 9.08 -13.53 19.47
C LEU A 298 9.06 -14.43 18.22
N PRO A 299 8.33 -14.05 17.15
CA PRO A 299 8.33 -14.81 15.91
C PRO A 299 9.70 -14.77 15.24
N LYS A 300 9.96 -15.74 14.37
CA LYS A 300 11.21 -15.81 13.60
C LYS A 300 11.40 -14.52 12.79
N GLY A 301 12.59 -13.93 12.88
CA GLY A 301 12.90 -12.66 12.20
C GLY A 301 12.30 -11.41 12.86
N GLY A 302 11.53 -11.57 13.94
CA GLY A 302 10.99 -10.44 14.71
C GLY A 302 12.08 -9.65 15.42
N GLU A 303 11.91 -8.34 15.45
CA GLU A 303 12.77 -7.40 16.18
C GLU A 303 12.07 -6.97 17.48
N ALA A 304 12.58 -7.41 18.62
CA ALA A 304 12.06 -7.01 19.93
C ALA A 304 12.58 -5.61 20.31
N ARG A 305 11.67 -4.68 20.58
CA ARG A 305 11.98 -3.34 21.08
C ARG A 305 11.28 -3.07 22.40
N LYS A 306 11.86 -2.16 23.20
CA LYS A 306 11.16 -1.64 24.38
C LYS A 306 10.00 -0.76 23.90
N ARG A 307 8.82 -0.93 24.50
CA ARG A 307 7.67 -0.05 24.22
C ARG A 307 8.05 1.40 24.53
N PRO A 308 7.81 2.35 23.62
CA PRO A 308 8.06 3.75 23.90
C PRO A 308 7.10 4.24 25.00
N THR A 309 7.53 5.20 25.79
CA THR A 309 6.68 5.83 26.84
C THR A 309 5.56 6.66 26.25
N HIS A 310 5.70 7.06 24.98
CA HIS A 310 4.70 7.77 24.20
C HIS A 310 4.69 7.17 22.80
N ILE A 311 3.53 6.69 22.35
CA ILE A 311 3.28 6.37 20.94
C ILE A 311 2.75 7.68 20.35
N PRO A 312 3.31 8.19 19.23
CA PRO A 312 2.83 9.44 18.63
C PRO A 312 1.32 9.41 18.47
N ASP A 313 0.64 10.39 19.07
CA ASP A 313 -0.82 10.39 19.13
C ASP A 313 -1.44 10.30 17.72
N VAL A 314 -2.59 9.63 17.65
CA VAL A 314 -3.54 9.79 16.55
C VAL A 314 -4.04 11.23 16.62
N VAL A 315 -3.34 12.17 15.97
CA VAL A 315 -3.80 13.56 15.89
C VAL A 315 -5.15 13.54 15.15
N PRO A 316 -6.25 13.93 15.82
CA PRO A 316 -7.56 13.98 15.21
C PRO A 316 -7.52 14.82 13.93
N GLU A 317 -8.28 14.44 12.90
CA GLU A 317 -8.22 15.11 11.58
C GLU A 317 -8.52 16.62 11.68
N ASN A 318 -9.32 17.02 12.66
CA ASN A 318 -9.67 18.39 13.04
C ASN A 318 -8.55 19.19 13.74
N GLU A 319 -7.47 18.54 14.19
CA GLU A 319 -6.30 19.17 14.82
C GLU A 319 -5.06 19.16 13.92
N ARG A 320 -5.16 18.58 12.72
CA ARG A 320 -4.09 18.64 11.73
C ARG A 320 -4.00 20.06 11.20
N GLU A 321 -2.90 20.75 11.50
CA GLU A 321 -2.61 22.03 10.84
C GLU A 321 -2.61 21.82 9.32
N PRO A 322 -3.30 22.67 8.54
CA PRO A 322 -3.21 22.61 7.10
C PRO A 322 -1.74 22.76 6.69
N PRO A 323 -1.27 22.04 5.66
CA PRO A 323 0.11 22.09 5.24
C PRO A 323 0.53 23.54 5.04
N VAL A 324 1.54 23.98 5.80
CA VAL A 324 2.09 25.33 5.76
C VAL A 324 2.45 25.63 4.31
N ARG A 325 1.90 26.74 3.78
CA ARG A 325 2.26 27.26 2.46
C ARG A 325 3.77 27.48 2.41
N SER A 326 4.50 26.57 1.79
CA SER A 326 5.91 26.76 1.49
C SER A 326 6.04 27.95 0.53
N THR A 327 6.48 29.09 1.05
CA THR A 327 6.82 30.28 0.29
C THR A 327 8.16 30.09 -0.42
N ARG A 328 8.23 29.17 -1.39
CA ARG A 328 9.36 29.06 -2.33
C ARG A 328 8.93 29.42 -3.74
N ALA A 329 8.57 30.69 -3.93
CA ALA A 329 8.45 31.29 -5.27
C ALA A 329 8.70 32.81 -5.22
N ALA A 330 9.88 33.24 -4.75
CA ALA A 330 10.25 34.66 -4.82
C ALA A 330 11.76 34.90 -4.89
N THR A 331 12.52 34.16 -5.71
CA THR A 331 13.88 34.60 -6.06
C THR A 331 14.35 34.05 -7.41
N LEU A 332 13.67 34.41 -8.50
CA LEU A 332 14.22 34.23 -9.85
C LEU A 332 13.62 35.22 -10.85
N LYS A 333 13.64 36.51 -10.50
CA LYS A 333 13.52 37.61 -11.49
C LYS A 333 14.35 38.80 -11.03
N ARG A 334 15.65 38.78 -11.36
CA ARG A 334 16.48 39.98 -11.62
C ARG A 334 17.88 39.56 -12.03
N LYS A 335 18.07 39.40 -13.34
CA LYS A 335 19.31 39.72 -14.09
C LYS A 335 19.07 39.40 -15.57
N LYS A 336 18.45 40.36 -16.25
CA LYS A 336 18.56 40.67 -17.69
C LYS A 336 17.73 41.93 -17.92
N GLY A 337 18.40 42.98 -18.37
CA GLY A 337 17.97 44.37 -18.37
C GLY A 337 19.15 45.22 -18.01
#